data_AF-C8PFH7-F1
#
_entry.id   AF-C8PFH7-F1
#
_cell.length_a   1.000
_cell.length_b   1.000
_cell.length_c   1.000
_cell.angle_alpha   90.00
_cell.angle_beta   90.00
_cell.angle_gamma   90.00
#
_symmetry.space_group_name_H-M   'P 1'
#
loop_
_entity.id
_entity.type
_entity.pdbx_description
1 polymer ?
#
loop_
_entity_poly.entity_id
_entity_poly.type
_entity_poly.pdbx_seq_one_letter_code
_entity_poly.pdbx_strand_id
1 'polypeptide(L)'
;MRTNLSKSGLPTLGVGGGAASNTAEFRVILNGEKRLKKPIFIARHGQLSCSSTQAIIALQKGDYIVDVRFKRDASREAWECGEIRISAKRVIAVAKGVDEIEVEPAVISYDDIPEKCWEGGNVYHNRDGEYFAEVER
;
A
#
# COMPACT_ATOMS: atom_id res chain seq x y z
N MET A 1 -12.88 -9.68 -3.41
CA MET A 1 -11.94 -9.28 -2.33
C MET A 1 -12.65 -8.28 -1.44
N ARG A 2 -12.66 -8.50 -0.13
CA ARG A 2 -13.38 -7.64 0.80
C ARG A 2 -12.60 -6.37 1.16
N THR A 3 -13.31 -5.28 1.36
CA THR A 3 -12.82 -3.92 1.60
C THR A 3 -13.67 -3.22 2.66
N ASN A 4 -13.34 -1.99 3.02
CA ASN A 4 -14.19 -1.12 3.82
C ASN A 4 -14.90 -0.10 2.92
N LEU A 5 -16.02 0.47 3.39
CA LEU A 5 -16.68 1.55 2.68
C LEU A 5 -16.36 2.91 3.33
N SER A 6 -16.11 3.91 2.49
CA SER A 6 -16.14 5.30 2.92
C SER A 6 -17.57 5.73 3.29
N LYS A 7 -17.72 6.89 3.95
CA LYS A 7 -19.04 7.50 4.19
C LYS A 7 -19.86 7.73 2.92
N SER A 8 -19.19 7.94 1.78
CA SER A 8 -19.84 8.12 0.48
C SER A 8 -20.10 6.80 -0.25
N GLY A 9 -19.78 5.65 0.36
CA GLY A 9 -19.99 4.32 -0.20
C GLY A 9 -18.92 3.88 -1.21
N LEU A 10 -17.74 4.52 -1.22
CA LEU A 10 -16.64 4.06 -2.06
C LEU A 10 -15.91 2.90 -1.37
N PRO A 11 -15.56 1.82 -2.10
CA PRO A 11 -14.62 0.81 -1.60
C PRO A 11 -13.27 1.45 -1.27
N THR A 12 -12.74 1.10 -0.12
CA THR A 12 -11.52 1.65 0.46
C THR A 12 -10.67 0.57 1.08
N LEU A 13 -9.36 0.78 1.06
CA LEU A 13 -8.42 -0.13 1.69
C LEU A 13 -7.33 0.66 2.42
N GLY A 14 -6.90 0.11 3.54
CA GLY A 14 -5.77 0.62 4.31
C GLY A 14 -4.45 0.40 3.57
N VAL A 15 -3.59 1.40 3.60
CA VAL A 15 -2.18 1.34 3.18
C VAL A 15 -1.31 1.75 4.35
N GLY A 16 -0.06 1.31 4.31
CA GLY A 16 0.87 1.51 5.41
C GLY A 16 1.85 0.36 5.54
N GLY A 17 2.79 0.51 6.47
CA GLY A 17 3.81 -0.48 6.71
C GLY A 17 4.89 0.02 7.63
N GLY A 18 5.97 -0.75 7.70
CA GLY A 18 7.14 -0.45 8.50
C GLY A 18 7.96 -1.69 8.80
N ALA A 19 9.06 -1.47 9.51
CA ALA A 19 9.96 -2.52 9.92
C ALA A 19 9.73 -2.93 11.38
N ALA A 20 9.95 -4.22 11.64
CA ALA A 20 10.01 -4.81 12.97
C ALA A 20 11.23 -5.75 13.05
N SER A 21 12.15 -5.46 13.99
CA SER A 21 13.40 -6.19 14.26
C SER A 21 14.28 -6.36 13.02
N ASN A 22 14.00 -7.37 12.19
CA ASN A 22 14.75 -7.76 10.99
C ASN A 22 13.87 -7.96 9.74
N THR A 23 12.56 -7.71 9.84
CA THR A 23 11.62 -7.85 8.73
C THR A 23 10.87 -6.54 8.51
N ALA A 24 10.46 -6.30 7.27
CA ALA A 24 9.65 -5.17 6.90
C ALA A 24 8.53 -5.62 5.97
N GLU A 25 7.41 -4.92 6.06
CA GLU A 25 6.28 -5.12 5.18
C GLU A 25 5.55 -3.81 4.95
N PHE A 26 4.96 -3.66 3.78
CA PHE A 26 4.03 -2.58 3.51
C PHE A 26 2.99 -2.98 2.46
N ARG A 27 1.86 -2.28 2.53
CA ARG A 27 0.84 -2.25 1.48
C ARG A 27 0.77 -0.86 0.88
N VAL A 28 0.71 -0.79 -0.44
CA VAL A 28 0.49 0.45 -1.19
C VAL A 28 -0.57 0.24 -2.26
N ILE A 29 -1.27 1.32 -2.61
CA ILE A 29 -2.20 1.35 -3.74
C ILE A 29 -1.65 2.33 -4.78
N LEU A 30 -1.44 1.81 -5.99
CA LEU A 30 -1.03 2.59 -7.13
C LEU A 30 -2.19 2.72 -8.11
N ASN A 31 -2.28 3.86 -8.80
CA ASN A 31 -3.25 4.02 -9.89
C ASN A 31 -2.83 3.20 -11.14
N GLY A 32 -3.62 3.27 -12.20
CA GLY A 32 -3.33 2.57 -13.46
C GLY A 32 -1.98 2.94 -14.11
N GLU A 33 -1.40 4.09 -13.75
CA GLU A 33 -0.08 4.59 -14.20
C GLU A 33 1.04 4.27 -13.19
N LYS A 34 0.77 3.44 -12.18
CA LYS A 34 1.69 3.04 -11.11
C LYS A 34 2.15 4.21 -10.22
N ARG A 35 1.33 5.27 -10.11
CA ARG A 35 1.56 6.41 -9.20
C ARG A 35 0.77 6.26 -7.91
N LEU A 36 1.29 6.82 -6.82
CA LEU A 36 0.55 6.89 -5.56
C LEU A 36 -0.74 7.67 -5.73
N LYS A 37 -1.75 7.32 -4.93
CA LYS A 37 -3.04 8.01 -4.91
C LYS A 37 -3.16 8.91 -3.69
N LYS A 38 -3.94 9.99 -3.84
CA LYS A 38 -4.33 10.85 -2.72
C LYS A 38 -5.15 10.04 -1.69
N PRO A 39 -4.83 10.14 -0.39
CA PRO A 39 -5.57 9.44 0.64
C PRO A 39 -6.87 10.18 1.00
N ILE A 40 -7.86 9.41 1.46
CA ILE A 40 -9.06 9.95 2.12
C ILE A 40 -8.72 10.35 3.56
N PHE A 41 -7.79 9.63 4.19
CA PHE A 41 -7.41 9.82 5.57
C PHE A 41 -5.97 9.36 5.81
N ILE A 42 -5.26 10.06 6.68
CA ILE A 42 -3.95 9.67 7.21
C ILE A 42 -4.03 9.68 8.74
N ALA A 43 -3.71 8.55 9.35
CA ALA A 43 -3.62 8.40 10.79
C ALA A 43 -2.34 9.07 11.29
N ARG A 44 -2.45 10.25 11.89
CA ARG A 44 -1.29 11.00 12.42
C ARG A 44 -0.92 10.64 13.85
N HIS A 45 -1.85 10.10 14.64
CA HIS A 45 -1.66 9.84 16.07
C HIS A 45 -2.43 8.60 16.54
N GLY A 46 -2.04 8.09 17.72
CA GLY A 46 -2.75 7.01 18.43
C GLY A 46 -2.38 5.60 17.95
N GLN A 47 -3.10 4.61 18.47
CA GLN A 47 -2.83 3.19 18.17
C GLN A 47 -3.00 2.84 16.68
N LEU A 48 -3.85 3.59 15.96
CA LEU A 48 -4.07 3.40 14.52
C LEU A 48 -2.84 3.79 13.69
N SER A 49 -2.05 4.78 14.10
CA SER A 49 -0.80 5.12 13.41
C SER A 49 0.31 4.11 13.69
N CYS A 50 0.20 3.30 14.74
CA CYS A 50 1.07 2.15 15.00
C CYS A 50 0.62 0.87 14.26
N SER A 51 -0.51 0.91 13.55
CA SER A 51 -1.03 -0.23 12.79
C SER A 51 -0.53 -0.19 11.34
N SER A 52 -0.70 -1.29 10.60
CA SER A 52 -0.41 -1.34 9.16
C SER A 52 -1.38 -0.52 8.29
N THR A 53 -2.42 0.08 8.88
CA THR A 53 -3.39 0.95 8.21
C THR A 53 -3.15 2.41 8.60
N GLN A 54 -2.06 2.98 8.10
CA GLN A 54 -1.66 4.37 8.38
C GLN A 54 -2.39 5.37 7.48
N ALA A 55 -2.84 4.98 6.30
CA ALA A 55 -3.69 5.80 5.44
C ALA A 55 -4.79 4.97 4.78
N ILE A 56 -5.86 5.63 4.32
CA ILE A 56 -7.00 4.98 3.65
C ILE A 56 -7.12 5.53 2.24
N ILE A 57 -7.11 4.64 1.25
CA ILE A 57 -7.21 4.98 -0.17
C ILE A 57 -8.54 4.47 -0.73
N ALA A 58 -9.22 5.28 -1.55
CA ALA A 58 -10.35 4.82 -2.35
C ALA A 58 -9.86 4.04 -3.58
N LEU A 59 -10.50 2.89 -3.79
CA LEU A 59 -10.21 2.00 -4.90
C LEU A 59 -11.03 2.36 -6.12
N GLN A 60 -10.40 2.24 -7.28
CA GLN A 60 -10.97 2.42 -8.60
C GLN A 60 -10.55 1.26 -9.49
N LYS A 61 -11.35 1.00 -10.53
CA LYS A 61 -10.96 0.06 -11.58
C LYS A 61 -9.63 0.50 -12.19
N GLY A 62 -8.71 -0.45 -12.34
CA GLY A 62 -7.37 -0.24 -12.88
C GLY A 62 -6.29 -0.04 -11.83
N ASP A 63 -6.64 0.21 -10.57
CA ASP A 63 -5.67 0.34 -9.47
C ASP A 63 -4.93 -0.98 -9.22
N TYR A 64 -3.69 -0.87 -8.75
CA TYR A 64 -2.87 -1.97 -8.26
C TYR A 64 -2.85 -1.94 -6.73
N ILE A 65 -3.20 -3.06 -6.11
CA ILE A 65 -3.01 -3.33 -4.69
C ILE A 65 -1.73 -4.14 -4.58
N VAL A 66 -0.70 -3.57 -3.94
CA VAL A 66 0.63 -4.17 -3.86
C VAL A 66 0.97 -4.42 -2.40
N ASP A 67 1.22 -5.68 -2.08
CA ASP A 67 1.71 -6.15 -0.78
C ASP A 67 3.18 -6.55 -0.93
N VAL A 68 4.04 -6.01 -0.09
CA VAL A 68 5.48 -6.25 -0.12
C VAL A 68 5.98 -6.73 1.23
N ARG A 69 6.85 -7.74 1.23
CA ARG A 69 7.54 -8.25 2.42
C ARG A 69 9.00 -8.55 2.14
N PHE A 70 9.88 -8.14 3.03
CA PHE A 70 11.34 -8.25 2.87
C PHE A 70 12.04 -8.33 4.22
N LYS A 71 13.31 -8.72 4.22
CA LYS A 71 14.21 -8.47 5.37
C LYS A 71 14.57 -6.99 5.40
N ARG A 72 14.80 -6.41 6.57
CA ARG A 72 15.22 -5.00 6.67
C ARG A 72 16.42 -4.69 5.76
N ASP A 73 16.51 -3.42 5.37
CA ASP A 73 17.48 -2.88 4.43
C ASP A 73 17.19 -3.32 2.98
N ALA A 74 15.92 -3.23 2.55
CA ALA A 74 15.57 -3.50 1.15
C ALA A 74 16.35 -2.59 0.21
N SER A 75 17.08 -3.22 -0.68
CA SER A 75 17.76 -2.60 -1.80
C SER A 75 17.40 -3.34 -3.09
N ARG A 76 17.85 -2.81 -4.23
CA ARG A 76 17.69 -3.48 -5.53
C ARG A 76 18.41 -4.84 -5.55
N GLU A 77 19.55 -4.95 -4.89
CA GLU A 77 20.30 -6.21 -4.76
C GLU A 77 19.49 -7.27 -4.00
N ALA A 78 18.79 -6.88 -2.93
CA ALA A 78 17.89 -7.78 -2.20
C ALA A 78 16.72 -8.28 -3.06
N TRP A 79 16.22 -7.45 -3.98
CA TRP A 79 15.25 -7.87 -4.99
C TRP A 79 15.85 -8.90 -5.95
N GLU A 80 17.01 -8.63 -6.51
CA GLU A 80 17.69 -9.52 -7.47
C GLU A 80 18.04 -10.88 -6.86
N CYS A 81 18.33 -10.93 -5.55
CA CYS A 81 18.59 -12.16 -4.80
C CYS A 81 17.31 -12.89 -4.35
N GLY A 82 16.12 -12.36 -4.63
CA GLY A 82 14.84 -12.99 -4.28
C GLY A 82 14.45 -12.89 -2.81
N GLU A 83 15.09 -12.00 -2.03
CA GLU A 83 14.75 -11.78 -0.61
C GLU A 83 13.49 -10.93 -0.43
N ILE A 84 13.10 -10.20 -1.47
CA ILE A 84 11.89 -9.37 -1.50
C ILE A 84 10.75 -10.15 -2.16
N ARG A 85 9.62 -10.23 -1.46
CA ARG A 85 8.38 -10.84 -1.95
C ARG A 85 7.37 -9.75 -2.28
N ILE A 86 6.94 -9.68 -3.53
CA ILE A 86 5.90 -8.77 -4.00
C ILE A 86 4.69 -9.61 -4.45
N SER A 87 3.52 -9.26 -3.94
CA SER A 87 2.23 -9.77 -4.41
C SER A 87 1.40 -8.58 -4.88
N ALA A 88 1.02 -8.58 -6.15
CA ALA A 88 0.19 -7.52 -6.71
C ALA A 88 -1.12 -8.07 -7.28
N LYS A 89 -2.17 -7.28 -7.12
CA LYS A 89 -3.50 -7.53 -7.71
C LYS A 89 -3.98 -6.28 -8.40
N ARG A 90 -4.59 -6.43 -9.58
CA ARG A 90 -5.24 -5.32 -10.29
C ARG A 90 -6.73 -5.35 -10.04
N VAL A 91 -7.31 -4.20 -9.73
CA VAL A 91 -8.75 -4.04 -9.53
C VAL A 91 -9.44 -4.00 -10.90
N ILE A 92 -10.33 -4.96 -11.17
CA ILE A 92 -11.02 -5.07 -12.46
C ILE A 92 -12.46 -4.55 -12.40
N ALA A 93 -13.08 -4.57 -11.22
CA ALA A 93 -14.40 -4.00 -10.99
C ALA A 93 -14.55 -3.45 -9.57
N VAL A 94 -15.27 -2.33 -9.46
CA VAL A 94 -15.69 -1.70 -8.21
C VAL A 94 -17.15 -1.29 -8.35
N ALA A 95 -17.94 -1.47 -7.29
CA ALA A 95 -19.32 -1.01 -7.22
C ALA A 95 -19.52 -0.14 -5.98
N LYS A 96 -20.19 1.00 -6.15
CA LYS A 96 -20.49 1.91 -5.03
C LYS A 96 -21.50 1.25 -4.10
N GLY A 97 -21.25 1.32 -2.80
CA GLY A 97 -22.07 0.71 -1.75
C GLY A 97 -21.84 -0.79 -1.56
N VAL A 98 -20.91 -1.40 -2.30
CA VAL A 98 -20.54 -2.81 -2.20
C VAL A 98 -19.15 -2.91 -1.60
N ASP A 99 -19.01 -3.60 -0.47
CA ASP A 99 -17.73 -3.76 0.25
C ASP A 99 -16.83 -4.85 -0.37
N GLU A 100 -17.21 -5.37 -1.53
CA GLU A 100 -16.47 -6.35 -2.31
C GLU A 100 -16.07 -5.82 -3.69
N ILE A 101 -14.81 -6.01 -4.02
CA ILE A 101 -14.22 -5.67 -5.32
C ILE A 101 -13.79 -6.93 -6.06
N GLU A 102 -13.73 -6.87 -7.38
CA GLU A 102 -13.11 -7.91 -8.21
C GLU A 102 -11.66 -7.56 -8.51
N VAL A 103 -10.79 -8.56 -8.41
CA VAL A 103 -9.36 -8.41 -8.60
C VAL A 103 -8.80 -9.58 -9.39
N GLU A 104 -7.74 -9.33 -10.15
CA GLU A 104 -6.95 -10.35 -10.84
C GLU A 104 -5.48 -10.27 -10.39
N PRO A 105 -4.71 -11.37 -10.46
CA PRO A 105 -3.27 -11.32 -10.26
C PRO A 105 -2.60 -10.33 -11.23
N ALA A 106 -1.64 -9.55 -10.72
CA ALA A 106 -0.89 -8.60 -11.52
C ALA A 106 0.62 -8.76 -11.29
N VAL A 107 1.41 -8.31 -12.26
CA VAL A 107 2.87 -8.26 -12.15
C VAL A 107 3.30 -6.81 -11.94
N ILE A 108 4.09 -6.59 -10.89
CA ILE A 108 4.69 -5.31 -10.51
C ILE A 108 6.17 -5.59 -10.25
N SER A 109 7.04 -4.72 -10.75
CA SER A 109 8.48 -4.79 -10.52
C SER A 109 8.91 -3.93 -9.34
N TYR A 110 10.18 -4.03 -8.93
CA TYR A 110 10.75 -3.15 -7.91
C TYR A 110 10.65 -1.67 -8.30
N ASP A 111 10.99 -1.34 -9.56
CA ASP A 111 11.05 0.03 -10.10
C ASP A 111 9.65 0.66 -10.29
N ASP A 112 8.60 -0.17 -10.28
CA ASP A 112 7.20 0.29 -10.34
C ASP A 112 6.70 0.84 -9.00
N ILE A 113 7.39 0.52 -7.90
CA ILE A 113 7.02 0.95 -6.55
C ILE A 113 7.86 2.18 -6.20
N PRO A 114 7.22 3.34 -5.91
CA PRO A 114 7.95 4.56 -5.60
C PRO A 114 8.95 4.41 -4.44
N GLU A 115 10.13 5.01 -4.59
CA GLU A 115 11.25 4.93 -3.64
C GLU A 115 10.85 5.21 -2.19
N LYS A 116 10.04 6.26 -1.97
CA LYS A 116 9.48 6.62 -0.66
C LYS A 116 8.74 5.47 0.05
N CYS A 117 8.13 4.53 -0.68
CA CYS A 117 7.47 3.38 -0.05
C CYS A 117 8.49 2.40 0.52
N TRP A 118 9.62 2.21 -0.16
CA TRP A 118 10.73 1.40 0.33
C TRP A 118 11.39 2.04 1.55
N GLU A 119 11.59 3.36 1.54
CA GLU A 119 12.06 4.12 2.70
C GLU A 119 11.12 3.93 3.89
N GLY A 120 9.82 4.22 3.71
CA GLY A 120 8.81 4.09 4.75
C GLY A 120 8.66 2.67 5.29
N GLY A 121 8.81 1.65 4.43
CA GLY A 121 8.82 0.25 4.83
C GLY A 121 10.02 -0.12 5.70
N ASN A 122 11.17 0.52 5.51
CA ASN A 122 12.37 0.29 6.31
C ASN A 122 12.38 1.01 7.67
N VAL A 123 11.50 2.01 7.86
CA VAL A 123 11.40 2.74 9.13
C VAL A 123 10.83 1.83 10.23
N TYR A 124 11.59 1.66 11.31
CA TYR A 124 11.19 0.85 12.46
C TYR A 124 10.00 1.48 13.18
N HIS A 125 8.91 0.71 13.37
CA HIS A 125 7.63 1.24 13.86
C HIS A 125 7.21 2.53 13.17
N ASN A 126 7.29 2.56 11.83
CA ASN A 126 6.80 3.70 11.08
C ASN A 126 5.36 4.03 11.50
N ARG A 127 5.08 5.33 11.64
CA ARG A 127 3.75 5.85 11.96
C ARG A 127 3.25 6.86 10.94
N ASP A 128 4.07 7.11 9.93
CA ASP A 128 3.84 8.13 8.93
C ASP A 128 3.23 7.47 7.68
N GLY A 129 1.93 7.68 7.50
CA GLY A 129 1.21 7.21 6.31
C GLY A 129 1.58 7.96 5.03
N GLU A 130 2.29 9.08 5.11
CA GLU A 130 2.64 9.90 3.95
C GLU A 130 3.64 9.20 3.02
N TYR A 131 4.42 8.23 3.51
CA TYR A 131 5.28 7.38 2.67
C TYR A 131 4.50 6.50 1.68
N PHE A 132 3.23 6.21 1.98
CA PHE A 132 2.43 5.22 1.23
C PHE A 132 1.25 5.83 0.46
N ALA A 133 1.21 7.16 0.36
CA ALA A 133 0.16 7.89 -0.33
C ALA A 133 0.70 9.16 -1.01
N GLU A 134 -0.06 9.75 -1.93
CA GLU A 134 0.26 11.05 -2.52
C GLU A 134 -0.19 12.17 -1.58
N VAL A 135 0.74 13.00 -1.11
CA VAL A 135 0.47 14.12 -0.21
C VAL A 135 1.07 15.36 -0.82
N GLU A 136 0.24 16.37 -1.10
CA GLU A 136 0.71 17.69 -1.49
C GLU A 136 1.28 18.37 -0.25
N ARG A 137 2.56 18.76 -0.31
CA ARG A 137 3.22 19.57 0.72
C ARG A 137 2.96 21.05 0.48
#